data_AF-A0A962WAS4-F1
#
_entry.id   AF-A0A962WAS4-F1
#
_cell.length_a   1.000
_cell.length_b   1.000
_cell.length_c   1.000
_cell.angle_alpha   90.00
_cell.angle_beta   90.00
_cell.angle_gamma   90.00
#
_symmetry.space_group_name_H-M   'P 1'
#
loop_
_entity.id
_entity.type
_entity.pdbx_description
1 polymer ?
#
loop_
_entity_poly.entity_id
_entity_poly.type
_entity_poly.pdbx_seq_one_letter_code
_entity_poly.pdbx_strand_id
1 'polypeptide(L)'
;MDEFTAQELLQSLHVNSPDQRQHERAVQHIAHLPSVAPKPAEMMLRGLINNSVRSLRLVLQSANNLRTLSKIATRLSIRLARNMVERENSDRATSRFAGELSAARVFEGTFYPRKLIEDYCQAVPGATPTHAILAICGEAMRRYLEHHGELASGASLQALLEVNVRNAGAHALVGNRIAINQIELHTP
;
A
#
# COMPACT_ATOMS: atom_id res chain seq x y z
N MET A 1 15.99 -20.01 3.86
CA MET A 1 15.11 -19.28 2.93
C MET A 1 15.19 -17.84 3.37
N ASP A 2 15.78 -16.95 2.57
CA ASP A 2 15.85 -15.54 2.90
C ASP A 2 14.44 -14.96 2.80
N GLU A 3 13.86 -14.59 3.94
CA GLU A 3 12.51 -14.04 4.00
C GLU A 3 12.54 -12.57 3.56
N PHE A 4 12.10 -12.34 2.32
CA PHE A 4 11.93 -10.99 1.78
C PHE A 4 10.94 -10.19 2.62
N THR A 5 11.29 -8.95 2.96
CA THR A 5 10.38 -8.00 3.60
C THR A 5 9.25 -7.66 2.60
N ALA A 6 8.04 -7.31 3.08
CA ALA A 6 6.91 -6.98 2.20
C ALA A 6 7.24 -5.91 1.14
N GLN A 7 8.18 -5.01 1.45
CA GLN A 7 8.73 -4.01 0.54
C GLN A 7 9.56 -4.63 -0.59
N GLU A 8 10.37 -5.65 -0.30
CA GLU A 8 11.17 -6.37 -1.31
C GLU A 8 10.31 -7.33 -2.14
N LEU A 9 9.25 -7.88 -1.53
CA LEU A 9 8.22 -8.62 -2.26
C LEU A 9 7.40 -7.69 -3.16
N LEU A 10 7.07 -6.49 -2.70
CA LEU A 10 6.46 -5.46 -3.56
C LEU A 10 7.38 -5.13 -4.73
N GLN A 11 8.67 -4.86 -4.49
CA GLN A 11 9.66 -4.59 -5.53
C GLN A 11 9.82 -5.75 -6.52
N SER A 12 9.74 -7.00 -6.07
CA SER A 12 9.84 -8.17 -6.95
C SER A 12 8.58 -8.44 -7.79
N LEU A 13 7.43 -7.91 -7.37
CA LEU A 13 6.18 -7.95 -8.13
C LEU A 13 6.08 -6.84 -9.20
N HIS A 14 7.11 -6.02 -9.38
CA HIS A 14 7.09 -4.93 -10.35
C HIS A 14 6.99 -5.45 -11.78
N VAL A 15 6.07 -4.86 -12.54
CA VAL A 15 5.90 -5.11 -13.98
C VAL A 15 6.50 -3.94 -14.74
N ASN A 16 7.44 -4.22 -15.65
CA ASN A 16 8.14 -3.22 -16.45
C ASN A 16 7.31 -2.67 -17.63
N SER A 17 6.08 -3.14 -17.81
CA SER A 17 5.20 -2.76 -18.92
C SER A 17 3.73 -2.73 -18.49
N PRO A 18 2.93 -1.75 -18.94
CA PRO A 18 1.51 -1.66 -18.63
C PRO A 18 0.69 -2.70 -19.41
N ASP A 19 0.79 -3.98 -19.07
CA ASP A 19 -0.06 -5.02 -19.65
C ASP A 19 -1.28 -5.25 -18.77
N GLN A 20 -2.40 -4.63 -19.15
CA GLN A 20 -3.70 -4.76 -18.48
C GLN A 20 -4.25 -6.21 -18.50
N ARG A 21 -3.73 -7.07 -19.39
CA ARG A 21 -4.18 -8.45 -19.56
C ARG A 21 -3.24 -9.47 -18.95
N GLN A 22 -2.23 -9.06 -18.18
CA GLN A 22 -1.30 -10.00 -17.54
C GLN A 22 -2.00 -11.02 -16.64
N HIS A 23 -3.14 -10.67 -16.03
CA HIS A 23 -3.97 -11.59 -15.23
C HIS A 23 -4.65 -12.69 -16.06
N GLU A 24 -4.75 -12.53 -17.38
CA GLU A 24 -5.25 -13.56 -18.30
C GLU A 24 -4.20 -14.66 -18.53
N ARG A 25 -2.92 -14.38 -18.24
CA ARG A 25 -1.83 -15.36 -18.33
C ARG A 25 -1.56 -15.94 -16.93
N ALA A 26 -2.27 -17.00 -16.59
CA ALA A 26 -2.05 -17.71 -15.34
C ALA A 26 -0.64 -18.34 -15.30
N VAL A 27 0.27 -17.76 -14.51
CA VAL A 27 1.55 -18.40 -14.12
C VAL A 27 1.36 -19.38 -12.96
N GLN A 28 0.15 -19.46 -12.40
CA GLN A 28 -0.12 -20.38 -11.31
C GLN A 28 -0.15 -21.81 -11.81
N HIS A 29 0.69 -22.65 -11.22
CA HIS A 29 0.62 -24.10 -11.35
C HIS A 29 -0.76 -24.54 -10.86
N ILE A 30 -1.68 -24.79 -11.79
CA ILE A 30 -3.05 -25.18 -11.49
C ILE A 30 -2.96 -26.45 -10.64
N ALA A 31 -3.43 -26.38 -9.39
CA ALA A 31 -3.59 -27.55 -8.56
C ALA A 31 -4.44 -28.56 -9.35
N HIS A 32 -3.92 -29.77 -9.57
CA HIS A 32 -4.59 -30.80 -10.36
C HIS A 32 -6.06 -30.92 -9.93
N LEU A 33 -6.95 -30.33 -10.72
CA LEU A 33 -8.38 -30.48 -10.52
C LEU A 33 -8.74 -31.90 -10.95
N PRO A 34 -9.59 -32.61 -10.19
CA PRO A 34 -10.10 -33.90 -10.62
C PRO A 34 -10.74 -33.75 -12.02
N SER A 35 -10.47 -34.71 -12.90
CA SER A 35 -10.80 -34.68 -14.34
C SER A 35 -12.31 -34.68 -14.65
N VAL A 36 -13.16 -34.68 -13.62
CA VAL A 36 -14.61 -34.65 -13.74
C VAL A 36 -15.13 -33.33 -13.19
N ALA A 37 -15.65 -32.49 -14.08
CA ALA A 37 -16.30 -31.24 -13.68
C ALA A 37 -17.51 -31.56 -12.79
N PRO A 38 -17.59 -31.00 -11.56
CA PRO A 38 -18.74 -31.22 -10.69
C PRO A 38 -20.01 -30.66 -11.34
N LYS A 39 -21.12 -31.36 -11.15
CA LYS A 39 -22.41 -30.93 -11.74
C LYS A 39 -22.86 -29.60 -11.11
N PRO A 40 -23.59 -28.72 -11.82
CA PRO A 40 -24.03 -27.42 -11.28
C PRO A 40 -24.78 -27.51 -9.94
N ALA A 41 -25.63 -28.53 -9.78
CA ALA A 41 -26.35 -28.79 -8.52
C ALA A 41 -25.41 -29.22 -7.39
N GLU A 42 -24.37 -29.99 -7.71
CA GLU A 42 -23.35 -30.41 -6.75
C GLU A 42 -22.48 -29.22 -6.32
N MET A 43 -22.18 -28.28 -7.23
CA MET A 43 -21.51 -27.03 -6.90
C MET A 43 -22.35 -26.15 -5.97
N MET A 44 -23.66 -26.00 -6.24
CA MET A 44 -24.57 -25.27 -5.36
C MET A 44 -24.62 -25.90 -3.97
N LEU A 45 -24.78 -27.22 -3.89
CA LEU A 45 -24.83 -27.93 -2.61
C LEU A 45 -23.52 -27.82 -1.83
N ARG A 46 -22.38 -28.08 -2.49
CA ARG A 46 -21.04 -27.93 -1.88
C ARG A 46 -20.76 -26.48 -1.47
N GLY A 47 -21.22 -25.52 -2.26
CA GLY A 47 -21.15 -24.09 -1.95
C GLY A 47 -21.94 -23.74 -0.69
N LEU A 48 -23.21 -24.14 -0.64
CA LEU A 48 -24.08 -23.88 0.52
C LEU A 48 -23.54 -24.54 1.79
N ILE A 49 -23.10 -25.79 1.71
CA ILE A 49 -22.54 -26.52 2.85
C ILE A 49 -21.24 -25.85 3.32
N ASN A 50 -20.29 -25.59 2.41
CA ASN A 50 -19.01 -25.01 2.79
C ASN A 50 -19.16 -23.59 3.34
N ASN A 51 -20.03 -22.76 2.77
CA ASN A 51 -20.24 -21.40 3.27
C ASN A 51 -20.97 -21.41 4.62
N SER A 52 -21.96 -22.29 4.80
CA SER A 52 -22.73 -22.36 6.05
C SER A 52 -21.90 -22.93 7.20
N VAL A 53 -21.18 -24.04 7.00
CA VAL A 53 -20.37 -24.68 8.06
C VAL A 53 -19.23 -23.78 8.52
N ARG A 54 -18.59 -23.06 7.59
CA ARG A 54 -17.50 -22.13 7.91
C ARG A 54 -18.02 -20.90 8.65
N SER A 55 -19.12 -20.31 8.18
CA SER A 55 -19.73 -19.15 8.84
C SER A 55 -20.24 -19.50 10.24
N LEU A 56 -20.89 -20.65 10.39
CA LEU A 56 -21.43 -21.09 11.68
C LEU A 56 -20.32 -21.39 12.69
N ARG A 57 -19.22 -22.02 12.26
CA ARG A 57 -18.05 -22.28 13.12
C ARG A 57 -17.41 -20.97 13.61
N LEU A 58 -17.29 -19.96 12.75
CA LEU A 58 -16.80 -18.62 13.09
C LEU A 58 -17.70 -17.91 14.10
N VAL A 59 -19.02 -17.98 13.91
CA VAL A 59 -20.02 -17.41 14.83
C VAL A 59 -19.95 -18.09 16.19
N LEU A 60 -19.92 -19.43 16.23
CA LEU A 60 -19.83 -20.20 17.48
C LEU A 60 -18.51 -19.94 18.23
N GLN A 61 -17.38 -19.81 17.51
CA GLN A 61 -16.08 -19.46 18.10
C GLN A 61 -16.02 -17.99 18.57
N SER A 62 -16.81 -17.10 17.97
CA SER A 62 -16.88 -15.67 18.34
C SER A 62 -17.84 -15.41 19.50
N ALA A 63 -18.87 -16.25 19.69
CA ALA A 63 -19.88 -16.10 20.75
C ALA A 63 -19.29 -16.20 22.17
N ASN A 64 -18.27 -17.03 22.38
CA ASN A 64 -17.59 -17.12 23.68
C ASN A 64 -16.66 -15.93 23.98
N ASN A 65 -16.45 -15.03 23.02
CA ASN A 65 -15.54 -13.89 23.14
C ASN A 65 -16.30 -12.55 23.04
N LEU A 66 -17.16 -12.28 24.03
CA LEU A 66 -17.92 -11.01 24.15
C LEU A 66 -17.00 -9.77 24.07
N ARG A 67 -15.79 -9.86 24.62
CA ARG A 67 -14.77 -8.78 24.53
C ARG A 67 -14.22 -8.57 23.12
N THR A 68 -14.24 -9.59 22.27
CA THR A 68 -13.79 -9.48 20.87
C THR A 68 -14.91 -8.91 20.00
N LEU A 69 -16.15 -9.32 20.24
CA LEU A 69 -17.33 -8.76 19.57
C LEU A 69 -17.50 -7.26 19.88
N SER A 70 -17.33 -6.84 21.13
CA SER A 70 -17.40 -5.42 21.48
C SER A 70 -16.28 -4.60 20.82
N LYS A 71 -15.07 -5.15 20.72
CA LYS A 71 -13.95 -4.52 19.97
C LYS A 71 -14.21 -4.45 18.46
N ILE A 72 -14.90 -5.42 17.89
CA ILE A 72 -15.25 -5.41 16.46
C ILE A 72 -16.33 -4.36 16.20
N ALA A 73 -17.37 -4.32 17.04
CA ALA A 73 -18.44 -3.33 16.94
C ALA A 73 -17.91 -1.90 17.12
N THR A 74 -17.03 -1.65 18.09
CA THR A 74 -16.41 -0.34 18.29
C THR A 74 -15.48 0.03 17.14
N ARG A 75 -14.70 -0.91 16.60
CA ARG A 75 -13.87 -0.65 15.41
C ARG A 75 -14.72 -0.34 14.19
N LEU A 76 -15.87 -1.00 14.04
CA LEU A 76 -16.78 -0.77 12.93
C LEU A 76 -17.45 0.61 13.06
N SER A 77 -17.92 0.97 14.25
CA SER A 77 -18.52 2.30 14.49
C SER A 77 -17.50 3.42 14.33
N ILE A 78 -16.26 3.25 14.79
CA ILE A 78 -15.18 4.22 14.58
C ILE A 78 -14.86 4.37 13.08
N ARG A 79 -14.83 3.27 12.32
CA ARG A 79 -14.60 3.33 10.86
C ARG A 79 -15.73 4.05 10.14
N LEU A 80 -16.97 3.78 10.50
CA LEU A 80 -18.13 4.46 9.92
C LEU A 80 -18.12 5.95 10.26
N ALA A 81 -17.84 6.31 11.52
CA ALA A 81 -17.72 7.70 11.95
C ALA A 81 -16.59 8.43 11.22
N ARG A 82 -15.40 7.80 11.06
CA ARG A 82 -14.30 8.36 10.28
C ARG A 82 -14.69 8.59 8.82
N ASN A 83 -15.33 7.61 8.17
CA ASN A 83 -15.75 7.74 6.78
C ASN A 83 -16.77 8.87 6.57
N MET A 84 -17.58 9.20 7.59
CA MET A 84 -18.51 10.33 7.55
C MET A 84 -17.77 11.67 7.69
N VAL A 85 -16.80 11.76 8.61
CA VAL A 85 -15.97 12.96 8.82
C VAL A 85 -15.01 13.22 7.63
N GLU A 86 -14.45 12.17 7.03
CA GLU A 86 -13.59 12.29 5.84
C GLU A 86 -14.36 12.74 4.59
N ARG A 87 -15.67 12.46 4.52
CA ARG A 87 -16.55 12.93 3.44
C ARG A 87 -16.80 14.43 3.53
N GLU A 88 -16.91 14.96 4.75
CA GLU A 88 -17.18 16.39 5.02
C GLU A 88 -15.92 17.27 4.83
N ASN A 89 -14.72 16.72 5.08
CA ASN A 89 -13.43 17.41 4.89
C ASN A 89 -12.79 17.18 3.50
N SER A 90 -13.58 16.81 2.48
CA SER A 90 -13.07 16.54 1.14
C SER A 90 -12.87 17.80 0.29
N ASP A 91 -12.35 18.88 0.89
CA ASP A 91 -11.64 19.92 0.13
C ASP A 91 -10.19 19.48 -0.12
N ARG A 92 -10.00 18.18 -0.39
CA ARG A 92 -8.71 17.64 -0.82
C ARG A 92 -8.50 18.15 -2.23
N ALA A 93 -7.53 19.05 -2.37
CA ALA A 93 -6.93 19.44 -3.64
C ALA A 93 -6.88 18.22 -4.56
N THR A 94 -7.77 18.23 -5.56
CA THR A 94 -8.06 17.05 -6.36
C THR A 94 -6.98 16.92 -7.41
N SER A 95 -5.78 16.52 -6.99
CA SER A 95 -4.74 16.14 -7.94
C SER A 95 -5.17 14.87 -8.65
N ARG A 96 -4.69 14.67 -9.88
CA ARG A 96 -4.91 13.44 -10.65
C ARG A 96 -4.49 12.16 -9.93
N PHE A 97 -3.62 12.26 -8.93
CA PHE A 97 -3.18 11.14 -8.09
C PHE A 97 -4.23 10.68 -7.08
N ALA A 98 -5.28 11.46 -6.85
CA ALA A 98 -6.39 11.11 -5.95
C ALA A 98 -7.45 10.21 -6.63
N GLY A 99 -7.30 9.89 -7.91
CA GLY A 99 -8.20 8.99 -8.64
C GLY A 99 -8.16 7.53 -8.16
N GLU A 100 -9.14 6.74 -8.57
CA GLU A 100 -9.17 5.31 -8.28
C GLU A 100 -7.96 4.58 -8.87
N LEU A 101 -7.21 3.88 -8.03
CA LEU A 101 -6.00 3.18 -8.45
C LEU A 101 -6.36 1.82 -9.08
N SER A 102 -6.05 1.66 -10.37
CA SER A 102 -6.17 0.39 -11.09
C SER A 102 -5.02 -0.58 -10.76
N ALA A 103 -5.20 -1.87 -11.07
CA ALA A 103 -4.15 -2.91 -10.99
C ALA A 103 -3.03 -2.71 -12.03
N ALA A 104 -3.28 -1.93 -13.08
CA ALA A 104 -2.30 -1.62 -14.13
C ALA A 104 -1.39 -0.43 -13.74
N ARG A 105 -0.69 -0.55 -12.60
CA ARG A 105 0.27 0.49 -12.17
C ARG A 105 1.61 0.25 -12.85
N VAL A 106 2.21 1.34 -13.34
CA VAL A 106 3.58 1.34 -13.85
C VAL A 106 4.46 1.91 -12.75
N PHE A 107 5.49 1.15 -12.37
CA PHE A 107 6.55 1.64 -11.51
C PHE A 107 7.73 2.00 -12.38
N GLU A 108 8.01 3.30 -12.47
CA GLU A 108 9.16 3.82 -13.20
C GLU A 108 10.22 4.31 -12.21
N GLY A 109 11.49 4.16 -12.60
CA GLY A 109 12.64 4.58 -11.83
C GLY A 109 13.59 5.37 -12.71
N THR A 110 14.29 6.31 -12.11
CA THR A 110 15.36 7.06 -12.76
C THR A 110 16.67 6.91 -12.00
N PHE A 111 17.79 7.08 -12.70
CA PHE A 111 19.12 6.96 -12.13
C PHE A 111 19.75 8.33 -11.96
N TYR A 112 20.25 8.59 -10.75
CA TYR A 112 21.01 9.79 -10.45
C TYR A 112 22.47 9.43 -10.14
N PRO A 113 23.45 10.24 -10.60
CA PRO A 113 24.84 10.04 -10.22
C PRO A 113 25.01 10.16 -8.71
N ARG A 114 25.75 9.22 -8.12
CA ARG A 114 26.06 9.25 -6.68
C ARG A 114 26.68 10.57 -6.23
N LYS A 115 27.57 11.13 -7.07
CA LYS A 115 28.23 12.41 -6.81
C LYS A 115 27.24 13.55 -6.57
N LEU A 116 26.13 13.59 -7.31
CA LEU A 116 25.09 14.62 -7.13
C LEU A 116 24.49 14.58 -5.71
N ILE A 117 24.29 13.37 -5.17
CA ILE A 117 23.75 13.17 -3.82
C ILE A 117 24.80 13.60 -2.77
N GLU A 118 26.06 13.26 -2.99
CA GLU A 118 27.17 13.65 -2.10
C GLU A 118 27.37 15.17 -2.08
N ASP A 119 27.33 15.81 -3.26
CA ASP A 119 27.45 17.27 -3.41
C ASP A 119 26.31 17.99 -2.67
N TYR A 120 25.08 17.48 -2.73
CA TYR A 120 23.95 18.01 -1.96
C TYR A 120 24.19 17.93 -0.44
N CYS A 121 24.63 16.77 0.04
CA CYS A 121 24.91 16.57 1.47
C CYS A 121 26.07 17.45 1.98
N GLN A 122 27.03 17.80 1.12
CA GLN A 122 28.09 18.73 1.45
C GLN A 122 27.60 20.18 1.49
N ALA A 123 26.68 20.55 0.60
CA ALA A 123 26.14 21.91 0.53
C ALA A 123 25.15 22.22 1.68
N VAL A 124 24.43 21.22 2.17
CA VAL A 124 23.40 21.39 3.21
C VAL A 124 23.86 20.76 4.53
N PRO A 125 24.16 21.57 5.58
CA PRO A 125 24.61 21.04 6.86
C PRO A 125 23.62 20.06 7.48
N GLY A 126 24.10 18.87 7.84
CA GLY A 126 23.28 17.81 8.44
C GLY A 126 22.35 17.08 7.47
N ALA A 127 22.45 17.34 6.16
CA ALA A 127 21.69 16.59 5.17
C ALA A 127 22.19 15.14 5.04
N THR A 128 21.23 14.25 4.84
CA THR A 128 21.47 12.83 4.56
C THR A 128 21.11 12.53 3.11
N PRO A 129 21.56 11.40 2.53
CA PRO A 129 21.15 10.99 1.19
C PRO A 129 19.62 10.94 0.99
N THR A 130 18.88 10.56 2.03
CA THR A 130 17.40 10.57 2.01
C THR A 130 16.85 11.98 1.82
N HIS A 131 17.44 13.00 2.44
CA HIS A 131 17.03 14.39 2.25
C HIS A 131 17.26 14.86 0.81
N ALA A 132 18.37 14.45 0.19
CA ALA A 132 18.63 14.75 -1.22
C ALA A 132 17.56 14.15 -2.14
N ILE A 133 17.19 12.89 -1.91
CA ILE A 133 16.15 12.20 -2.70
C ILE A 133 14.79 12.88 -2.50
N LEU A 134 14.43 13.21 -1.24
CA LEU A 134 13.17 13.93 -0.95
C LEU A 134 13.11 15.29 -1.63
N ALA A 135 14.22 16.03 -1.69
CA ALA A 135 14.29 17.31 -2.39
C ALA A 135 14.07 17.15 -3.90
N ILE A 136 14.72 16.16 -4.53
CA ILE A 136 14.53 15.85 -5.95
C ILE A 136 13.08 15.49 -6.25
N CYS A 137 12.50 14.56 -5.48
CA CYS A 137 11.12 14.11 -5.67
C CYS A 137 10.11 15.23 -5.43
N GLY A 138 10.31 16.04 -4.39
CA GLY A 138 9.44 17.17 -4.06
C GLY A 138 9.42 18.22 -5.17
N GLU A 139 10.60 18.60 -5.68
CA GLU A 139 10.71 19.57 -6.77
C GLU A 139 10.14 19.04 -8.09
N ALA A 140 10.42 17.78 -8.42
CA ALA A 140 9.85 17.14 -9.61
C ALA A 140 8.32 17.11 -9.54
N MET A 141 7.76 16.78 -8.38
CA MET A 141 6.31 16.75 -8.19
C MET A 141 5.68 18.12 -8.21
N ARG A 142 6.32 19.11 -7.60
CA ARG A 142 5.88 20.51 -7.67
C ARG A 142 5.80 20.99 -9.12
N ARG A 143 6.88 20.85 -9.89
CA ARG A 143 6.92 21.26 -11.31
C ARG A 143 5.88 20.52 -12.16
N TYR A 144 5.68 19.24 -11.89
CA TYR A 144 4.67 18.43 -12.58
C TYR A 144 3.25 18.91 -12.29
N LEU A 145 2.92 19.19 -11.02
CA LEU A 145 1.60 19.68 -10.63
C LEU A 145 1.35 21.11 -11.13
N GLU A 146 2.36 21.99 -11.08
CA GLU A 146 2.30 23.35 -11.63
C GLU A 146 2.04 23.35 -13.13
N HIS A 147 2.75 22.50 -13.87
CA HIS A 147 2.54 22.36 -15.32
C HIS A 147 1.09 22.01 -15.68
N HIS A 148 0.39 21.29 -14.79
CA HIS A 148 -1.00 20.89 -14.98
C HIS A 148 -2.01 21.78 -14.25
N GLY A 149 -1.57 22.84 -13.56
CA GLY A 149 -2.45 23.71 -12.76
C GLY A 149 -3.11 23.02 -11.56
N GLU A 150 -2.54 21.91 -11.09
CA GLU A 150 -3.06 21.10 -9.98
C GLU A 150 -2.34 21.38 -8.65
N LEU A 151 -1.41 22.33 -8.62
CA LEU A 151 -0.76 22.74 -7.37
C LEU A 151 -1.72 23.64 -6.57
N ALA A 152 -2.21 23.14 -5.43
CA ALA A 152 -3.08 23.90 -4.56
C ALA A 152 -2.36 25.13 -3.99
N SER A 153 -2.97 26.29 -4.18
CA SER A 153 -2.45 27.56 -3.65
C SER A 153 -2.44 27.52 -2.12
N GLY A 154 -1.25 27.52 -1.51
CA GLY A 154 -1.08 27.54 -0.05
C GLY A 154 -1.03 26.17 0.65
N ALA A 155 -0.99 25.05 -0.09
CA ALA A 155 -0.81 23.73 0.50
C ALA A 155 0.62 23.19 0.30
N SER A 156 1.21 22.67 1.38
CA SER A 156 2.50 21.97 1.34
C SER A 156 2.32 20.55 0.82
N LEU A 157 3.22 20.10 -0.07
CA LEU A 157 3.24 18.71 -0.52
C LEU A 157 3.68 17.81 0.65
N GLN A 158 3.01 16.66 0.86
CA GLN A 158 3.39 15.72 1.93
C GLN A 158 4.00 14.44 1.36
N ALA A 159 5.12 14.01 1.93
CA ALA A 159 5.74 12.71 1.69
C ALA A 159 5.54 11.77 2.88
N LEU A 160 5.31 10.50 2.56
CA LEU A 160 5.31 9.40 3.51
C LEU A 160 6.64 8.66 3.37
N LEU A 161 7.50 8.77 4.38
CA LEU A 161 8.77 8.07 4.46
C LEU A 161 8.64 6.87 5.38
N GLU A 162 8.85 5.68 4.82
CA GLU A 162 8.93 4.44 5.57
C GLU A 162 10.34 4.25 6.14
N VAL A 163 10.44 4.07 7.46
CA VAL A 163 11.70 3.86 8.17
C VAL A 163 11.69 2.50 8.84
N ASN A 164 12.75 1.73 8.60
CA ASN A 164 12.95 0.44 9.26
C ASN A 164 13.37 0.67 10.72
N VAL A 165 12.58 0.14 11.67
CA VAL A 165 12.83 0.26 13.11
C VAL A 165 13.38 -1.02 13.74
N ARG A 166 13.91 -1.95 12.93
CA ARG A 166 14.60 -3.15 13.44
C ARG A 166 15.95 -2.74 14.06
N ASN A 167 16.19 -3.17 15.29
CA ASN A 167 17.50 -3.07 15.92
C ASN A 167 18.50 -4.03 15.24
N ALA A 168 19.80 -3.71 15.25
CA ALA A 168 20.85 -4.52 14.61
C ALA A 168 20.96 -5.97 15.14
N GLY A 169 20.43 -6.28 16.33
CA GLY A 169 20.33 -7.66 16.85
C GLY A 169 19.02 -8.40 16.52
N ALA A 170 18.09 -7.73 15.83
CA ALA A 170 16.72 -8.19 15.59
C ALA A 170 16.45 -8.57 14.13
N HIS A 171 17.48 -8.73 13.29
CA HIS A 171 17.33 -9.19 11.91
C HIS A 171 16.68 -10.59 11.80
N ALA A 172 16.67 -11.37 12.88
CA ALA A 172 16.01 -12.67 12.98
C ALA A 172 14.54 -12.63 13.45
N LEU A 173 13.97 -11.45 13.76
CA LEU A 173 12.58 -11.34 14.20
C LEU A 173 11.64 -11.16 13.01
N VAL A 174 10.86 -12.20 12.73
CA VAL A 174 9.84 -12.29 11.68
C VAL A 174 8.75 -11.22 11.89
N GLY A 175 8.38 -10.49 10.82
CA GLY A 175 7.26 -9.53 10.81
C GLY A 175 7.57 -8.15 10.22
N ASN A 176 6.51 -7.38 9.92
CA ASN A 176 6.61 -6.00 9.43
C ASN A 176 6.86 -5.03 10.60
N ARG A 177 8.04 -4.42 10.64
CA ARG A 177 8.44 -3.42 11.65
C ARG A 177 8.90 -2.15 10.96
N ILE A 178 7.93 -1.43 10.41
CA ILE A 178 8.12 -0.16 9.72
C ILE A 178 7.41 0.93 10.53
N ALA A 179 8.07 2.06 10.69
CA ALA A 179 7.44 3.31 11.10
C ALA A 179 7.24 4.20 9.88
N ILE A 180 6.13 4.94 9.85
CA ILE A 180 5.82 5.89 8.80
C ILE A 180 6.03 7.29 9.37
N ASN A 181 6.92 8.06 8.75
CA ASN A 181 7.09 9.47 9.03
C ASN A 181 6.44 10.30 7.93
N GLN A 182 5.59 11.25 8.31
CA GLN A 182 5.08 12.27 7.40
C GLN A 182 6.04 13.45 7.41
N ILE A 183 6.48 13.86 6.22
CA ILE A 183 7.41 14.97 6.03
C ILE A 183 6.77 15.95 5.05
N GLU A 184 6.74 17.22 5.42
CA GLU A 184 6.33 18.29 4.52
C GLU A 184 7.48 18.59 3.55
N LEU A 185 7.18 18.46 2.26
CA LEU A 185 8.02 18.88 1.16
C LEU A 185 7.61 20.32 0.84
N HIS A 186 8.27 21.26 1.52
CA HIS A 186 7.97 22.69 1.49
C HIS A 186 7.66 23.19 0.07
N THR A 187 6.47 23.74 -0.10
CA THR A 187 6.12 24.67 -1.19
C THR A 187 5.97 26.07 -0.56
N PRO A 188 6.43 27.14 -1.25
CA PRO A 188 6.47 28.50 -0.71
C PRO A 188 5.11 29.06 -0.32
#